data_AF-A0A4V0XKJ0-F1
#
_entry.id   AF-A0A4V0XKJ0-F1
#
_cell.length_a   1.000
_cell.length_b   1.000
_cell.length_c   1.000
_cell.angle_alpha   90.00
_cell.angle_beta   90.00
_cell.angle_gamma   90.00
#
_symmetry.space_group_name_H-M   'P 1'
#
loop_
_entity.id
_entity.type
_entity.pdbx_description
1 polymer ?
#
loop_
_entity_poly.entity_id
_entity_poly.type
_entity_poly.pdbx_seq_one_letter_code
_entity_poly.pdbx_strand_id
1 'polypeptide(L)'
;MLRSEIELSGKRVNVELTLWREDGEVHTRIRLTPCGKGNLPDIDSLSLRVRAGGSNWRPSLCEVRSCDKEIIYEAHDGPSWCKGRTINVDLRVKTSCDNDRVRWLGETLD
;
A
#
# COMPACT_ATOMS: atom_id res chain seq x y z
N MET A 1 1.80 9.36 -5.87
CA MET A 1 2.20 7.94 -5.91
C MET A 1 3.47 7.77 -5.09
N LEU A 2 3.50 6.77 -4.21
CA LEU A 2 4.61 6.47 -3.31
C LEU A 2 5.22 5.11 -3.69
N ARG A 3 6.55 4.99 -3.65
CA ARG A 3 7.27 3.79 -4.09
C ARG A 3 8.37 3.42 -3.11
N SER A 4 8.56 2.14 -2.89
CA SER A 4 9.70 1.57 -2.14
C SER A 4 10.02 0.18 -2.64
N GLU A 5 11.22 -0.27 -2.32
CA GLU A 5 11.64 -1.65 -2.49
C GLU A 5 11.79 -2.30 -1.10
N ILE A 6 11.36 -3.54 -0.99
CA ILE A 6 11.48 -4.36 0.22
C ILE A 6 12.02 -5.75 -0.09
N GLU A 7 12.48 -6.46 0.93
CA GLU A 7 12.87 -7.86 0.83
C GLU A 7 11.88 -8.75 1.59
N LEU A 8 11.29 -9.71 0.89
CA LEU A 8 10.31 -10.64 1.45
C LEU A 8 10.67 -12.06 1.01
N SER A 9 10.88 -12.97 1.96
CA SER A 9 11.27 -14.36 1.69
C SER A 9 12.51 -14.46 0.80
N GLY A 10 13.49 -13.58 1.05
CA GLY A 10 14.73 -13.47 0.25
C GLY A 10 14.53 -12.93 -1.17
N LYS A 11 13.37 -12.37 -1.50
CA LYS A 11 13.05 -11.79 -2.81
C LYS A 11 12.86 -10.28 -2.72
N ARG A 12 13.42 -9.55 -3.67
CA ARG A 12 13.21 -8.10 -3.81
C ARG A 12 11.87 -7.81 -4.48
N VAL A 13 11.03 -7.02 -3.79
CA VAL A 13 9.68 -6.67 -4.21
C VAL A 13 9.54 -5.14 -4.26
N ASN A 14 9.09 -4.64 -5.40
CA ASN A 14 8.64 -3.27 -5.57
C ASN A 14 7.24 -3.12 -4.98
N VAL A 15 7.07 -2.09 -4.17
CA VAL A 15 5.80 -1.70 -3.57
C VAL A 15 5.43 -0.33 -4.09
N GLU A 16 4.31 -0.25 -4.80
CA GLU A 16 3.73 1.00 -5.27
C GLU A 16 2.42 1.24 -4.53
N LEU A 17 2.28 2.41 -3.92
CA LEU A 17 1.05 2.87 -3.29
C LEU A 17 0.53 4.11 -4.04
N THR A 18 -0.70 4.02 -4.49
CA THR A 18 -1.46 5.15 -5.00
C THR A 18 -2.59 5.44 -4.03
N LEU A 19 -2.74 6.71 -3.69
CA LEU A 19 -3.92 7.24 -3.02
C LEU A 19 -4.55 8.23 -4.01
N TRP A 20 -5.87 8.27 -4.11
CA TRP A 20 -6.58 9.24 -4.94
C TRP A 20 -7.90 9.62 -4.29
N ARG A 21 -8.58 10.60 -4.88
CA ARG A 21 -9.94 11.00 -4.49
C ARG A 21 -10.91 10.73 -5.61
N GLU A 22 -12.06 10.20 -5.24
CA GLU A 22 -13.19 9.95 -6.13
C GLU A 22 -14.46 10.12 -5.28
N ASP A 23 -15.44 10.84 -5.81
CA ASP A 23 -16.70 11.17 -5.11
C ASP A 23 -16.55 11.78 -3.69
N GLY A 24 -15.43 12.45 -3.43
CA GLY A 24 -15.11 13.08 -2.14
C GLY A 24 -14.50 12.13 -1.10
N GLU A 25 -14.42 10.85 -1.41
CA GLU A 25 -13.78 9.82 -0.59
C GLU A 25 -12.33 9.59 -1.04
N VAL A 26 -11.53 9.00 -0.14
CA VAL A 26 -10.14 8.66 -0.42
C VAL A 26 -10.06 7.19 -0.76
N HIS A 27 -9.39 6.87 -1.85
CA HIS A 27 -9.20 5.50 -2.31
C HIS A 27 -7.73 5.13 -2.25
N THR A 28 -7.45 3.84 -2.20
CA THR A 28 -6.08 3.33 -2.20
C THR A 28 -5.92 2.12 -3.09
N ARG A 29 -4.76 2.03 -3.74
CA ARG A 29 -4.30 0.88 -4.50
C ARG A 29 -2.87 0.61 -4.13
N ILE A 30 -2.59 -0.64 -3.78
CA ILE A 30 -1.26 -1.14 -3.47
C ILE A 30 -0.93 -2.18 -4.51
N ARG A 31 0.23 -2.04 -5.14
CA ARG A 31 0.71 -2.94 -6.16
C ARG A 31 2.07 -3.49 -5.75
N LEU A 32 2.17 -4.81 -5.73
CA LEU A 32 3.40 -5.54 -5.47
C LEU A 32 3.89 -6.14 -6.78
N THR A 33 5.16 -5.95 -7.12
CA THR A 33 5.80 -6.56 -8.30
C THR A 33 7.23 -7.00 -7.98
N PRO A 34 7.76 -8.06 -8.58
CA PRO A 34 9.15 -8.48 -8.34
C PRO A 34 10.13 -7.49 -8.99
N CYS A 35 11.26 -7.18 -8.35
CA CYS A 35 12.28 -6.28 -8.91
C CYS A 35 13.11 -6.89 -10.06
N GLY A 36 12.97 -8.19 -10.31
CA GLY A 36 13.77 -8.90 -11.30
C GLY A 36 13.03 -10.09 -11.89
N LYS A 37 13.79 -11.00 -12.52
CA LYS A 37 13.25 -12.25 -13.05
C LYS A 37 12.92 -13.19 -11.88
N GLY A 38 11.66 -13.24 -11.50
CA GLY A 38 11.18 -14.11 -10.43
C GLY A 38 9.67 -13.99 -10.25
N ASN A 39 9.12 -14.83 -9.38
CA ASN A 39 7.74 -14.74 -8.94
C ASN A 39 7.69 -14.02 -7.60
N LEU A 40 6.59 -13.34 -7.30
CA LEU A 40 6.34 -12.81 -5.96
C LEU A 40 6.38 -13.92 -4.90
N PRO A 41 6.71 -13.59 -3.64
CA PRO A 41 6.46 -14.49 -2.53
C PRO A 41 4.95 -14.56 -2.24
N ASP A 42 4.51 -15.65 -1.62
CA ASP A 42 3.14 -15.76 -1.13
C ASP A 42 2.93 -14.77 0.01
N ILE A 43 1.93 -13.90 -0.16
CA ILE A 43 1.59 -12.86 0.82
C ILE A 43 0.44 -13.39 1.69
N ASP A 44 0.70 -13.56 2.98
CA ASP A 44 -0.30 -14.04 3.94
C ASP A 44 -1.29 -12.93 4.30
N SER A 45 -0.77 -11.71 4.50
CA SER A 45 -1.59 -10.57 4.87
C SER A 45 -0.89 -9.24 4.59
N LEU A 46 -1.71 -8.22 4.36
CA LEU A 46 -1.26 -6.88 4.08
C LEU A 46 -2.13 -5.88 4.83
N SER A 47 -1.51 -4.91 5.51
CA SER A 47 -2.24 -3.91 6.30
C SER A 47 -1.67 -2.51 6.09
N LEU A 48 -2.56 -1.54 5.93
CA LEU A 48 -2.23 -0.15 5.66
C LEU A 48 -2.79 0.75 6.76
N ARG A 49 -2.01 1.74 7.16
CA ARG A 49 -2.47 2.86 7.98
C ARG A 49 -2.07 4.16 7.30
N VAL A 50 -3.05 5.01 7.05
CA VAL A 50 -2.83 6.33 6.44
C VAL A 50 -3.25 7.41 7.44
N ARG A 51 -2.35 8.35 7.71
CA ARG A 51 -2.62 9.51 8.56
C ARG A 51 -2.47 10.77 7.73
N ALA A 52 -3.52 11.58 7.68
CA ALA A 52 -3.54 12.82 6.94
C ALA A 52 -4.49 13.81 7.63
N GLY A 53 -4.10 15.08 7.74
CA GLY A 53 -4.97 16.14 8.25
C GLY A 53 -5.56 15.87 9.64
N GLY A 54 -4.81 15.24 10.54
CA GLY A 54 -5.29 14.86 11.89
C GLY A 54 -6.18 13.62 11.94
N SER A 55 -6.55 13.06 10.78
CA SER A 55 -7.29 11.80 10.68
C SER A 55 -6.35 10.60 10.64
N ASN A 56 -6.86 9.45 11.10
CA ASN A 56 -6.17 8.17 11.07
C ASN A 56 -7.10 7.12 10.47
N TRP A 57 -6.79 6.68 9.26
CA TRP A 57 -7.56 5.71 8.50
C TRP A 57 -6.81 4.39 8.38
N ARG A 58 -7.57 3.30 8.47
CA ARG A 58 -7.09 1.92 8.33
C ARG A 58 -8.01 1.23 7.32
N PRO A 59 -7.74 1.35 6.01
CA PRO A 59 -8.60 0.78 4.98
C PRO A 59 -8.75 -0.73 5.12
N SER A 60 -9.92 -1.23 4.76
CA SER A 60 -10.17 -2.65 4.57
C SER A 60 -9.70 -3.04 3.17
N LEU A 61 -8.48 -3.54 3.07
CA LEU A 61 -7.88 -3.88 1.78
C LEU A 61 -8.45 -5.19 1.22
N CYS A 62 -8.88 -5.14 -0.03
CA CYS A 62 -9.35 -6.29 -0.80
C CYS A 62 -8.34 -6.61 -1.90
N GLU A 63 -7.97 -7.89 -2.01
CA GLU A 63 -7.20 -8.37 -3.17
C GLU A 63 -8.11 -8.33 -4.41
N VAL A 64 -7.72 -7.56 -5.42
CA VAL A 64 -8.45 -7.45 -6.70
C VAL A 64 -7.73 -8.19 -7.83
N ARG A 65 -6.45 -8.51 -7.64
CA ARG A 65 -5.65 -9.29 -8.57
C ARG A 65 -4.51 -10.00 -7.84
N SER A 66 -4.27 -11.26 -8.16
CA SER A 66 -3.11 -12.01 -7.68
C SER A 66 -2.62 -12.98 -8.74
N CYS A 67 -1.37 -12.80 -9.16
CA CYS A 67 -0.65 -13.71 -10.03
C CYS A 67 0.85 -13.65 -9.74
N ASP A 68 1.61 -14.56 -10.34
CA ASP A 68 3.07 -14.70 -10.17
C ASP A 68 3.87 -13.39 -10.30
N LYS A 69 3.39 -12.44 -11.11
CA LYS A 69 4.11 -11.20 -11.44
C LYS A 69 3.54 -9.96 -10.78
N GLU A 70 2.35 -10.05 -10.19
CA GLU A 70 1.64 -8.88 -9.70
C GLU A 70 0.56 -9.28 -8.70
N ILE A 71 0.52 -8.58 -7.56
CA ILE A 71 -0.61 -8.61 -6.63
C ILE A 71 -1.09 -7.18 -6.43
N ILE A 72 -2.41 -6.96 -6.53
CA ILE A 72 -3.05 -5.66 -6.35
C ILE A 72 -4.08 -5.76 -5.23
N TYR A 73 -3.96 -4.85 -4.27
CA TYR A 73 -4.94 -4.62 -3.22
C TYR A 73 -5.57 -3.24 -3.38
N GLU A 74 -6.86 -3.12 -3.12
CA GLU A 74 -7.59 -1.86 -3.16
C GLU A 74 -8.45 -1.67 -1.91
N ALA A 75 -8.72 -0.41 -1.57
CA ALA A 75 -9.83 -0.07 -0.69
C ALA A 75 -10.52 1.21 -1.15
N HIS A 76 -11.84 1.19 -1.06
CA HIS A 76 -12.77 2.23 -1.51
C HIS A 76 -13.65 2.74 -0.36
N ASP A 77 -13.27 2.47 0.89
CA ASP A 77 -14.01 2.79 2.11
C ASP A 77 -13.39 3.98 2.87
N GLY A 78 -12.85 4.94 2.13
CA GLY A 78 -12.04 5.99 2.73
C GLY A 78 -12.81 7.20 3.24
N PRO A 79 -12.27 7.88 4.25
CA PRO A 79 -12.88 9.08 4.79
C PRO A 79 -12.84 10.23 3.79
N SER A 80 -13.80 11.15 3.91
CA SER A 80 -13.72 12.46 3.29
C SER A 80 -12.65 13.31 3.97
N TRP A 81 -11.55 13.61 3.27
CA TRP A 81 -10.48 14.46 3.80
C TRP A 81 -10.45 15.83 3.14
N CYS A 82 -10.68 16.87 3.94
CA CYS A 82 -10.54 18.27 3.55
C CYS A 82 -9.07 18.68 3.67
N LYS A 83 -8.21 18.31 2.70
CA LYS A 83 -6.79 18.74 2.59
C LYS A 83 -5.92 18.58 3.86
N GLY A 84 -4.97 17.66 3.84
CA GLY A 84 -3.91 17.58 4.87
C GLY A 84 -2.53 17.70 4.23
N ARG A 85 -1.75 18.74 4.57
CA ARG A 85 -0.46 19.03 3.89
C ARG A 85 0.58 17.90 3.97
N THR A 86 0.43 16.99 4.92
CA THR A 86 1.36 15.88 5.15
C THR A 86 0.59 14.59 5.30
N ILE A 87 0.97 13.58 4.49
CA ILE A 87 0.47 12.23 4.56
C ILE A 87 1.57 11.33 5.14
N ASN A 88 1.24 10.61 6.21
CA ASN A 88 2.08 9.56 6.76
C ASN A 88 1.42 8.21 6.49
N VAL A 89 2.15 7.35 5.79
CA VAL A 89 1.67 6.03 5.42
C VAL A 89 2.56 4.99 6.08
N ASP A 90 1.93 3.99 6.69
CA ASP A 90 2.56 2.83 7.30
C ASP A 90 1.93 1.56 6.73
N LEU A 91 2.67 0.88 5.87
CA LEU A 91 2.29 -0.38 5.23
C LEU A 91 3.08 -1.52 5.85
N ARG A 92 2.39 -2.62 6.16
CA ARG A 92 3.01 -3.86 6.60
C ARG A 92 2.63 -4.98 5.65
N VAL A 93 3.62 -5.75 5.24
CA VAL A 93 3.46 -6.90 4.35
C VAL A 93 4.01 -8.11 5.06
N LYS A 94 3.19 -9.15 5.22
CA LYS A 94 3.56 -10.37 5.92
C LYS A 94 3.48 -11.57 4.97
N THR A 95 4.49 -12.41 5.06
CA THR A 95 4.58 -13.74 4.46
C THR A 95 4.64 -14.78 5.59
N SER A 96 4.68 -16.06 5.22
CA SER A 96 4.79 -17.15 6.19
C SER A 96 6.11 -17.15 6.96
N CYS A 97 7.17 -16.61 6.35
CA CYS A 97 8.53 -16.58 6.91
C CYS A 97 8.95 -15.19 7.43
N ASP A 98 8.45 -14.11 6.81
CA ASP A 98 8.93 -12.75 7.03
C ASP A 98 7.81 -11.71 7.17
N ASN A 99 8.15 -10.57 7.76
CA ASN A 99 7.30 -9.40 7.85
C ASN A 99 8.14 -8.15 7.61
N ASP A 100 7.74 -7.34 6.64
CA ASP A 100 8.40 -6.07 6.36
C ASP A 100 7.42 -4.89 6.51
N ARG A 101 7.99 -3.72 6.78
CA ARG A 101 7.26 -2.50 7.05
C ARG A 101 7.83 -1.34 6.25
N VAL A 102 6.98 -0.80 5.38
CA VAL A 102 7.28 0.39 4.60
C VAL A 102 6.61 1.60 5.22
N ARG A 103 7.38 2.68 5.39
CA ARG A 103 6.84 3.97 5.82
C ARG A 103 7.16 5.04 4.81
N TRP A 104 6.15 5.81 4.45
CA TRP A 104 6.32 6.99 3.63
C TRP A 104 5.86 8.23 4.40
N LEU A 105 6.62 9.29 4.21
CA LEU A 105 6.24 10.65 4.56
C LEU A 105 6.22 11.44 3.26
N GLY A 106 5.07 12.00 2.90
CA GLY A 106 4.91 12.74 1.66
C GLY A 106 4.03 13.96 1.83
N GLU A 107 4.21 14.91 0.92
CA GLU A 107 3.27 16.01 0.72
C GLU A 107 2.05 15.50 -0.07
N THR A 108 0.94 16.24 0.06
CA THR A 108 -0.42 15.82 -0.31
C THR A 108 -0.62 15.33 -1.75
N LEU A 109 -1.69 14.55 -1.93
CA LEU A 109 -2.41 14.41 -3.20
C LEU A 109 -3.03 15.77 -3.54
N ASP A 110 -2.59 16.40 -4.63
CA ASP A 110 -3.31 17.52 -5.23
C ASP A 110 -4.66 17.08 -5.81
#